data_AF-A0A5B7WWV4-F1
#
_entry.id   AF-A0A5B7WWV4-F1
#
_cell.length_a   1.000
_cell.length_b   1.000
_cell.length_c   1.000
_cell.angle_alpha   90.00
_cell.angle_beta   90.00
_cell.angle_gamma   90.00
#
_symmetry.space_group_name_H-M   'P 1'
#
loop_
_entity.id
_entity.type
_entity.pdbx_description
1 polymer ?
#
loop_
_entity_poly.entity_id
_entity_poly.type
_entity_poly.pdbx_seq_one_letter_code
_entity_poly.pdbx_strand_id
1 'polypeptide(L)'
;MTQPAAQGFPSPQAPARAPKPPRRFNVNIFRATLWLLVALIALFTLSGLSSVGDPTQAASAISLAENTKVANDAATQGSPQQQVVNGWFVADTIPVLSEQLAGVHAAGIYTSRLYTLALIALLGACLDIAGRSWGAHHNQKLDKASQAQAESPSM
;
A
#
# COMPACT_ATOMS: atom_id res chain seq x y z
N MET A 1 -39.11 33.19 -70.29
CA MET A 1 -38.74 32.98 -68.88
C MET A 1 -39.23 31.61 -68.46
N THR A 2 -38.36 30.61 -68.44
CA THR A 2 -38.65 29.30 -67.83
C THR A 2 -37.31 28.71 -67.39
N GLN A 3 -37.10 28.68 -66.09
CA GLN A 3 -35.90 28.17 -65.42
C GLN A 3 -36.13 26.66 -65.13
N PRO A 4 -35.23 25.75 -65.51
CA PRO A 4 -35.42 24.33 -65.22
C PRO A 4 -35.07 24.03 -63.74
N ALA A 5 -35.91 23.21 -63.11
CA ALA A 5 -35.79 22.77 -61.73
C ALA A 5 -34.52 21.92 -61.52
N ALA A 6 -33.70 22.32 -60.54
CA ALA A 6 -32.54 21.56 -60.11
C ALA A 6 -32.99 20.29 -59.39
N GLN A 7 -32.66 19.13 -59.96
CA GLN A 7 -32.81 17.83 -59.32
C GLN A 7 -31.84 17.73 -58.13
N GLY A 8 -32.39 17.56 -56.93
CA GLY A 8 -31.61 17.32 -55.71
C GLY A 8 -30.99 15.93 -55.72
N PHE A 9 -29.66 15.86 -55.63
CA PHE A 9 -28.94 14.61 -55.44
C PHE A 9 -29.15 14.09 -54.00
N PRO A 10 -29.42 12.79 -53.80
CA PRO A 10 -29.53 12.22 -52.47
C PRO A 10 -28.17 12.30 -51.75
N SER A 11 -28.16 12.89 -50.56
CA SER A 11 -26.96 12.92 -49.71
C SER A 11 -26.51 11.49 -49.37
N PRO A 12 -25.20 11.18 -49.39
CA PRO A 12 -24.70 9.87 -48.99
C PRO A 12 -25.09 9.58 -47.54
N GLN A 13 -25.95 8.58 -47.32
CA GLN A 13 -26.21 8.07 -45.98
C GLN A 13 -24.89 7.54 -45.41
N ALA A 14 -24.43 8.15 -44.31
CA ALA A 14 -23.26 7.66 -43.59
C ALA A 14 -23.49 6.20 -43.15
N PRO A 15 -22.50 5.30 -43.28
CA PRO A 15 -22.68 3.91 -42.89
C PRO A 15 -23.04 3.83 -41.41
N ALA A 16 -24.13 3.12 -41.11
CA ALA A 16 -24.59 2.87 -39.75
C ALA A 16 -23.42 2.29 -38.94
N ARG A 17 -22.98 3.02 -37.90
CA ARG A 17 -21.91 2.56 -37.02
C ARG A 17 -22.35 1.26 -36.36
N ALA A 18 -21.62 0.19 -36.60
CA ALA A 18 -21.84 -1.08 -35.93
C ALA A 18 -21.81 -0.89 -34.40
N PRO A 19 -22.74 -1.52 -33.64
CA PRO A 19 -22.77 -1.39 -32.19
C PRO A 19 -21.46 -1.94 -31.58
N LYS A 20 -20.82 -1.16 -30.70
CA LYS A 20 -19.61 -1.60 -30.00
C LYS A 20 -19.95 -2.80 -29.11
N PRO A 21 -19.10 -3.85 -29.07
CA PRO A 21 -19.36 -5.01 -28.24
C PRO A 21 -19.38 -4.63 -26.75
N PRO A 22 -20.26 -5.24 -25.93
CA PRO A 22 -20.31 -4.98 -24.50
C PRO A 22 -19.01 -5.42 -23.82
N ARG A 23 -18.47 -4.56 -22.93
CA ARG A 23 -17.27 -4.88 -22.15
C ARG A 23 -17.62 -5.92 -21.09
N ARG A 24 -16.99 -7.10 -21.17
CA ARG A 24 -17.10 -8.16 -20.16
C ARG A 24 -16.29 -7.79 -18.92
N PHE A 25 -16.80 -8.18 -17.75
CA PHE A 25 -16.06 -8.03 -16.50
C PHE A 25 -14.94 -9.07 -16.45
N ASN A 26 -13.70 -8.60 -16.31
CA ASN A 26 -12.54 -9.46 -16.17
C ASN A 26 -12.18 -9.64 -14.69
N VAL A 27 -12.55 -10.80 -14.15
CA VAL A 27 -12.33 -11.16 -12.74
C VAL A 27 -10.84 -11.18 -12.38
N ASN A 28 -9.97 -11.56 -13.30
CA ASN A 28 -8.52 -11.65 -13.04
C ASN A 28 -7.90 -10.26 -12.87
N ILE A 29 -8.33 -9.28 -13.68
CA ILE A 29 -7.89 -7.89 -13.57
C ILE A 29 -8.37 -7.30 -12.24
N PHE A 30 -9.66 -7.48 -11.93
CA PHE A 30 -10.22 -7.02 -10.66
C PHE A 30 -9.46 -7.58 -9.46
N ARG A 31 -9.17 -8.89 -9.45
CA ARG A 31 -8.41 -9.54 -8.39
C ARG A 31 -6.99 -8.98 -8.26
N ALA A 32 -6.30 -8.82 -9.38
CA ALA A 32 -4.94 -8.26 -9.38
C ALA A 32 -4.94 -6.83 -8.80
N THR A 33 -5.90 -5.99 -9.20
CA THR A 33 -6.02 -4.62 -8.69
C THR A 33 -6.39 -4.60 -7.21
N LEU A 34 -7.29 -5.48 -6.76
CA LEU A 34 -7.70 -5.59 -5.36
C LEU A 34 -6.52 -5.98 -4.46
N TRP A 35 -5.79 -7.03 -4.80
CA TRP A 35 -4.65 -7.47 -3.98
C TRP A 35 -3.48 -6.50 -4.03
N LEU A 36 -3.29 -5.78 -5.13
CA LEU A 36 -2.34 -4.67 -5.19
C LEU A 36 -2.73 -3.57 -4.19
N LEU A 37 -4.00 -3.20 -4.13
CA LEU A 37 -4.50 -2.21 -3.18
C LEU A 37 -4.31 -2.66 -1.73
N VAL A 38 -4.65 -3.93 -1.43
CA VAL A 38 -4.45 -4.53 -0.11
C VAL A 38 -2.96 -4.49 0.29
N ALA A 39 -2.06 -4.82 -0.63
CA ALA A 39 -0.62 -4.78 -0.38
C ALA A 39 -0.12 -3.36 -0.08
N LEU A 40 -0.60 -2.36 -0.84
CA LEU A 40 -0.25 -0.96 -0.59
C LEU A 40 -0.73 -0.50 0.79
N ILE A 41 -1.98 -0.80 1.16
CA ILE A 41 -2.53 -0.45 2.48
C ILE A 41 -1.73 -1.13 3.59
N ALA A 42 -1.37 -2.41 3.42
CA ALA A 42 -0.55 -3.14 4.37
C ALA A 42 0.83 -2.49 4.55
N LEU A 43 1.50 -2.08 3.47
CA LEU A 43 2.79 -1.38 3.51
C LEU A 43 2.70 -0.05 4.25
N PHE A 44 1.67 0.76 3.98
CA PHE A 44 1.47 2.03 4.70
C PHE A 44 1.21 1.82 6.19
N THR A 45 0.43 0.79 6.53
CA THR A 45 0.14 0.43 7.92
C THR A 45 1.40 -0.03 8.65
N LEU A 46 2.33 -0.70 7.94
CA LEU A 46 3.60 -1.14 8.50
C LEU A 46 4.58 0.03 8.71
N SER A 47 4.65 0.94 7.73
CA SER A 47 5.65 2.02 7.70
C SER A 47 5.24 3.29 8.47
N GLY A 48 3.94 3.55 8.65
CA GLY A 48 3.44 4.83 9.19
C GLY A 48 3.52 5.03 10.71
N LEU A 49 3.96 4.05 11.49
CA LEU A 49 3.82 4.05 12.97
C LEU A 49 5.14 3.87 13.75
N SER A 50 6.30 4.02 13.10
CA SER A 50 7.60 3.80 13.75
C SER A 50 8.36 5.10 14.02
N SER A 51 7.83 5.95 14.90
CA SER A 51 8.62 7.02 15.54
C SER A 51 9.20 6.59 16.90
N VAL A 52 8.85 5.40 17.38
CA VAL A 52 9.36 4.87 18.65
C VAL A 52 10.67 4.13 18.37
N GLY A 53 11.78 4.71 18.84
CA GLY A 53 13.12 4.13 18.71
C GLY A 53 13.89 4.54 17.46
N ASP A 54 13.80 5.81 17.03
CA ASP A 54 14.63 6.30 15.92
C ASP A 54 16.12 6.13 16.28
N PRO A 55 16.84 5.22 15.59
CA PRO A 55 18.22 4.89 15.93
C PRO A 55 19.15 6.10 15.77
N THR A 56 18.76 7.11 14.99
CA THR A 56 19.56 8.33 14.82
C THR A 56 19.62 9.19 16.07
N GLN A 57 18.56 9.23 16.89
CA GLN A 57 18.55 9.98 18.14
C GLN A 57 19.32 9.29 19.26
N ALA A 58 19.29 7.96 19.31
CA ALA A 58 20.07 7.21 20.27
C ALA A 58 21.57 7.18 19.90
N ALA A 59 21.90 7.17 18.60
CA ALA A 59 23.27 7.28 18.13
C ALA A 59 23.93 8.60 18.55
N SER A 60 23.19 9.72 18.57
CA SER A 60 23.73 11.00 19.00
C SER A 60 24.01 11.05 20.52
N ALA A 61 23.13 10.45 21.34
CA ALA A 61 23.34 10.34 22.78
C ALA A 61 24.55 9.46 23.15
N ILE A 62 24.72 8.33 22.46
CA ILE A 62 25.89 7.44 22.64
C ILE A 62 27.17 8.14 22.17
N SER A 63 27.13 8.82 21.02
CA SER A 63 28.29 9.56 20.50
C SER A 63 28.73 10.69 21.44
N LEU A 64 27.79 11.38 22.11
CA LEU A 64 28.11 12.39 23.12
C LEU A 64 28.79 11.77 24.36
N ALA A 65 28.30 10.62 24.82
CA ALA A 65 28.90 9.87 25.92
C ALA A 65 30.31 9.37 25.56
N GLU A 66 30.52 8.90 24.33
CA GLU A 66 31.84 8.48 23.84
C GLU A 66 32.83 9.65 23.78
N ASN A 67 32.41 10.81 23.26
CA ASN A 67 33.26 12.00 23.23
C ASN A 67 33.68 12.43 24.66
N THR A 68 32.77 12.36 25.61
CA THR A 68 33.04 12.68 27.02
C THR A 68 34.00 11.66 27.63
N LYS A 69 33.85 10.38 27.31
CA LYS A 69 34.77 9.32 27.74
C LYS A 69 36.18 9.53 27.17
N VAL A 70 36.31 9.80 25.87
CA VAL A 70 37.62 10.01 25.21
C VAL A 70 38.38 11.18 25.84
N ALA A 71 37.69 12.29 26.15
CA ALA A 71 38.28 13.43 26.82
C ALA A 71 38.77 13.09 28.24
N ASN A 72 38.01 12.30 28.99
CA ASN A 72 38.35 11.90 30.35
C ASN A 72 39.43 10.80 30.40
N ASP A 73 39.42 9.85 29.47
CA ASP A 73 40.46 8.83 29.34
C ASP A 73 41.81 9.46 29.01
N ALA A 74 41.85 10.49 28.16
CA ALA A 74 43.08 11.24 27.87
C ALA A 74 43.66 11.95 29.12
N ALA A 75 42.79 12.39 30.04
CA ALA A 75 43.20 13.04 31.28
C ALA A 75 43.57 12.06 32.41
N THR A 76 43.08 10.81 32.34
CA THR A 76 43.18 9.84 33.45
C THR A 76 43.94 8.55 33.07
N GLN A 77 44.53 8.50 31.88
CA GLN A 77 45.16 7.31 31.33
C GLN A 77 46.25 6.75 32.27
N GLY A 78 46.12 5.48 32.64
CA GLY A 78 47.07 4.80 33.53
C GLY A 78 46.94 5.15 35.01
N SER A 79 45.98 6.02 35.37
CA SER A 79 45.65 6.31 36.77
C SER A 79 44.57 5.34 37.30
N PRO A 80 44.55 5.05 38.60
CA PRO A 80 43.45 4.28 39.22
C PRO A 80 42.05 4.90 38.99
N GLN A 81 41.99 6.21 38.73
CA GLN A 81 40.74 6.94 38.47
C GLN A 81 40.09 6.56 37.13
N GLN A 82 40.82 5.90 36.24
CA GLN A 82 40.29 5.42 34.96
C GLN A 82 39.16 4.38 35.12
N GLN A 83 39.15 3.60 36.21
CA GLN A 83 38.01 2.72 36.52
C GLN A 83 36.73 3.52 36.83
N VAL A 84 36.84 4.68 37.47
CA VAL A 84 35.71 5.54 37.79
C VAL A 84 35.13 6.16 36.53
N VAL A 85 35.99 6.64 35.62
CA VAL A 85 35.58 7.20 34.31
C VAL A 85 34.86 6.15 33.47
N ASN A 86 35.37 4.92 33.42
CA ASN A 86 34.69 3.83 32.73
C ASN A 86 33.33 3.49 33.37
N GLY A 87 33.23 3.58 34.70
CA GLY A 87 31.97 3.39 35.43
C GLY A 87 30.91 4.44 35.07
N TRP A 88 31.30 5.70 34.94
CA TRP A 88 30.38 6.79 34.52
C TRP A 88 29.90 6.62 33.10
N PHE A 89 30.79 6.27 32.17
CA PHE A 89 30.39 5.99 30.79
C PHE A 89 29.36 4.85 30.70
N VAL A 90 29.57 3.76 31.45
CA VAL A 90 28.62 2.63 31.51
C VAL A 90 27.30 3.06 32.15
N ALA A 91 27.35 3.85 33.22
CA ALA A 91 26.16 4.39 33.88
C ALA A 91 25.33 5.31 32.95
N ASP A 92 25.98 6.06 32.07
CA ASP A 92 25.33 6.96 31.12
C ASP A 92 24.78 6.23 29.88
N THR A 93 25.42 5.14 29.44
CA THR A 93 24.99 4.37 28.27
C THR A 93 23.92 3.33 28.57
N ILE A 94 23.87 2.76 29.79
CA ILE A 94 22.86 1.76 30.18
C ILE A 94 21.42 2.29 30.01
N PRO A 95 21.06 3.50 30.46
CA PRO A 95 19.71 4.04 30.27
C PRO A 95 19.33 4.17 28.79
N VAL A 96 20.24 4.64 27.94
CA VAL A 96 20.01 4.79 26.49
C VAL A 96 19.78 3.42 25.83
N LEU A 97 20.61 2.43 26.17
CA LEU A 97 20.45 1.06 25.69
C LEU A 97 19.16 0.42 26.23
N SER A 98 18.82 0.69 27.49
CA SER A 98 17.59 0.19 28.11
C SER A 98 16.35 0.82 27.46
N GLU A 99 16.40 2.09 27.06
CA GLU A 99 15.32 2.79 26.37
C GLU A 99 15.22 2.36 24.90
N GLN A 100 16.32 2.02 24.25
CA GLN A 100 16.28 1.35 22.94
C GLN A 100 15.67 -0.06 23.04
N LEU A 101 16.06 -0.84 24.06
CA LEU A 101 15.56 -2.20 24.24
C LEU A 101 14.09 -2.21 24.67
N ALA A 102 13.71 -1.32 25.59
CA ALA A 102 12.31 -1.07 25.95
C ALA A 102 11.54 -0.46 24.78
N GLY A 103 12.18 0.37 23.96
CA GLY A 103 11.67 0.88 22.71
C GLY A 103 11.38 -0.24 21.72
N VAL A 104 12.25 -1.24 21.58
CA VAL A 104 12.03 -2.46 20.77
C VAL A 104 10.95 -3.37 21.38
N HIS A 105 10.83 -3.42 22.71
CA HIS A 105 9.84 -4.25 23.42
C HIS A 105 8.44 -3.60 23.47
N ALA A 106 8.36 -2.27 23.61
CA ALA A 106 7.16 -1.45 23.53
C ALA A 106 6.76 -1.21 22.07
N ALA A 107 7.76 -1.16 21.18
CA ALA A 107 7.65 -1.59 19.80
C ALA A 107 7.53 -3.13 19.68
N GLY A 108 6.86 -3.76 20.65
CA GLY A 108 5.97 -4.93 20.52
C GLY A 108 4.83 -4.67 19.53
N ILE A 109 5.26 -4.17 18.38
CA ILE A 109 4.69 -3.96 17.06
C ILE A 109 4.02 -5.23 16.54
N TYR A 110 4.30 -6.39 17.15
CA TYR A 110 3.81 -7.65 16.64
C TYR A 110 2.35 -7.89 16.99
N THR A 111 1.85 -7.64 18.20
CA THR A 111 0.48 -8.10 18.50
C THR A 111 -0.58 -7.24 17.82
N SER A 112 -0.57 -5.91 18.02
CA SER A 112 -1.60 -5.04 17.45
C SER A 112 -1.51 -4.90 15.93
N ARG A 113 -0.30 -4.82 15.34
CA ARG A 113 -0.16 -4.68 13.89
C ARG A 113 -0.44 -5.98 13.16
N LEU A 114 -0.12 -7.15 13.73
CA LEU A 114 -0.54 -8.43 13.14
C LEU A 114 -2.07 -8.56 13.14
N TYR A 115 -2.78 -8.09 14.17
CA TYR A 115 -4.25 -8.06 14.14
C TYR A 115 -4.78 -7.13 13.05
N THR A 116 -4.20 -5.94 12.89
CA THR A 116 -4.60 -5.00 11.83
C THR A 116 -4.32 -5.58 10.44
N LEU A 117 -3.16 -6.19 10.22
CA LEU A 117 -2.82 -6.86 8.96
C LEU A 117 -3.74 -8.06 8.68
N ALA A 118 -4.05 -8.85 9.70
CA ALA A 118 -5.00 -9.97 9.59
C ALA A 118 -6.40 -9.47 9.21
N LEU A 119 -6.85 -8.36 9.79
CA LEU A 119 -8.13 -7.74 9.46
C LEU A 119 -8.15 -7.19 8.04
N ILE A 120 -7.08 -6.50 7.60
CA ILE A 120 -6.92 -6.02 6.22
C ILE A 120 -6.96 -7.19 5.23
N ALA A 121 -6.24 -8.28 5.52
CA ALA A 121 -6.22 -9.47 4.69
C ALA A 121 -7.60 -10.16 4.63
N LEU A 122 -8.30 -10.26 5.76
CA LEU A 122 -9.64 -10.84 5.84
C LEU A 122 -10.65 -10.03 5.02
N LEU A 123 -10.63 -8.70 5.15
CA LEU A 123 -11.49 -7.81 4.36
C LEU A 123 -11.17 -7.92 2.87
N GLY A 124 -9.89 -7.97 2.49
CA GLY A 124 -9.46 -8.21 1.12
C GLY A 124 -10.01 -9.53 0.55
N ALA A 125 -9.95 -10.61 1.34
CA ALA A 125 -10.50 -11.90 0.95
C ALA A 125 -12.04 -11.87 0.80
N CYS A 126 -12.76 -11.20 1.70
CA CYS A 126 -14.21 -11.02 1.59
C CYS A 126 -14.59 -10.24 0.32
N LEU A 127 -13.87 -9.17 0.00
CA LEU A 127 -14.09 -8.40 -1.23
C LEU A 127 -13.78 -9.21 -2.49
N ASP A 128 -12.76 -10.06 -2.47
CA ASP A 128 -12.45 -10.93 -3.62
C ASP A 128 -13.61 -11.89 -3.90
N ILE A 129 -14.13 -12.55 -2.86
CA ILE A 129 -15.27 -13.48 -2.99
C ILE A 129 -16.52 -12.74 -3.50
N ALA A 130 -16.84 -11.59 -2.93
CA ALA A 130 -17.98 -10.78 -3.37
C ALA A 130 -17.82 -10.30 -4.82
N GLY A 131 -16.62 -9.86 -5.21
CA GLY A 131 -16.32 -9.43 -6.57
C GLY A 131 -16.43 -10.54 -7.60
N ARG A 132 -16.05 -11.78 -7.24
CA ARG A 132 -16.25 -12.96 -8.10
C ARG A 132 -17.73 -13.24 -8.34
N SER A 133 -18.53 -13.19 -7.28
CA SER A 133 -19.99 -13.38 -7.36
C SER A 133 -20.66 -12.32 -8.25
N TRP A 134 -20.32 -11.05 -8.04
CA TRP A 134 -20.83 -9.95 -8.86
C TRP A 134 -20.41 -10.09 -10.32
N GLY A 135 -19.12 -10.34 -10.58
CA GLY A 135 -18.57 -10.47 -11.93
C GLY A 135 -19.24 -11.58 -12.74
N ALA A 136 -19.50 -12.72 -12.10
CA ALA A 136 -20.22 -13.83 -12.71
C ALA A 136 -21.66 -13.43 -13.10
N HIS A 137 -22.39 -12.78 -12.19
CA HIS A 137 -23.76 -12.33 -12.45
C HIS A 137 -23.83 -11.26 -13.56
N HIS A 138 -22.85 -10.35 -13.62
CA HIS A 138 -22.80 -9.32 -14.67
C HIS A 138 -22.53 -9.93 -16.05
N ASN A 139 -21.58 -10.87 -16.13
CA ASN A 139 -21.28 -11.57 -17.38
C ASN A 139 -22.47 -12.42 -17.86
N GLN A 140 -23.18 -13.11 -16.96
CA GLN A 140 -24.41 -13.84 -17.31
C GLN A 140 -25.50 -12.94 -17.90
N LYS A 141 -25.67 -11.72 -17.38
CA LYS A 141 -26.63 -10.75 -17.94
C LYS A 141 -26.23 -10.32 -19.35
N LEU A 142 -24.94 -10.09 -19.59
CA LEU A 142 -24.43 -9.74 -20.91
C LEU A 142 -24.60 -10.88 -21.91
N ASP A 143 -24.38 -12.13 -21.48
CA ASP A 143 -24.58 -13.30 -22.33
C ASP A 143 -26.07 -13.47 -22.71
N LYS A 144 -27.00 -13.31 -21.75
CA LYS A 144 -28.45 -13.33 -22.01
C LYS A 144 -28.89 -12.21 -22.97
N ALA A 145 -28.39 -10.99 -22.79
CA ALA A 145 -28.69 -9.87 -23.67
C ALA A 145 -28.15 -10.10 -25.10
N SER A 146 -26.97 -10.72 -25.22
CA SER A 146 -26.38 -11.07 -26.52
C SER A 146 -27.18 -12.16 -27.24
N GLN A 147 -27.68 -13.17 -26.50
CA GLN A 147 -28.55 -14.21 -27.04
C GLN A 147 -29.89 -13.66 -27.52
N ALA A 148 -30.54 -12.79 -26.73
CA ALA A 148 -31.81 -12.17 -27.11
C ALA A 148 -31.70 -11.27 -28.37
N GLN A 149 -30.55 -10.64 -28.60
CA GLN A 149 -30.29 -9.89 -29.84
C GLN A 149 -30.05 -10.81 -31.04
N ALA A 150 -29.42 -11.96 -30.85
CA ALA A 150 -29.22 -12.95 -31.91
C ALA A 150 -30.52 -13.65 -32.32
N GLU A 151 -31.46 -13.83 -31.38
CA GLU A 151 -32.78 -14.44 -31.59
C GLU A 151 -33.83 -13.47 -32.14
N SER A 152 -33.50 -12.19 -32.35
CA SER A 152 -34.36 -11.21 -33.01
C SER A 152 -33.96 -10.93 -34.47
N PRO A 153 -33.74 -11.93 -35.35
CA PRO A 153 -33.44 -11.66 -36.75
C PRO A 153 -34.72 -11.24 -37.50
N SER A 154 -34.65 -10.04 -38.07
CA SER A 154 -35.44 -9.55 -39.22
C SER A 154 -36.93 -9.93 -39.26
N MET A 155 -37.77 -9.07 -38.69
CA MET A 155 -39.02 -8.69 -39.34
C MET A 155 -38.87 -7.32 -39.96
#